data_AF-A0AAW6F2W6-F1
#
_entry.id   AF-A0AAW6F2W6-F1
#
_cell.length_a   1.000
_cell.length_b   1.000
_cell.length_c   1.000
_cell.angle_alpha   90.00
_cell.angle_beta   90.00
_cell.angle_gamma   90.00
#
_symmetry.space_group_name_H-M   'P 1'
#
loop_
_entity.id
_entity.type
_entity.pdbx_description
1 polymer ?
#
loop_
_entity_poly.entity_id
_entity_poly.type
_entity_poly.pdbx_seq_one_letter_code
_entity_poly.pdbx_strand_id
1 'polypeptide(L)'
;MKRAFLFLAVLLFAIITEATAASVFIGPHPMTYEGTTPDGYSKVVVTSNPEYTGGWIELTSETGGKNMIHGSVTYMNIWFYFVPSGNYTVTDMSDDHTVTINGYGQISIGNVVTFYNGGHIGFKTKN
;
A
#
# COMPACT_ATOMS: atom_id res chain seq x y z
N MET A 1 42.24 -33.71 -8.93
CA MET A 1 41.20 -33.46 -7.91
C MET A 1 41.17 -32.01 -7.38
N LYS A 2 41.52 -30.98 -8.17
CA LYS A 2 41.50 -29.56 -7.73
C LYS A 2 40.49 -28.68 -8.49
N ARG A 3 39.85 -29.21 -9.54
CA ARG A 3 38.88 -28.46 -10.36
C ARG A 3 37.42 -28.67 -9.95
N ALA A 4 37.12 -29.72 -9.18
CA ALA A 4 35.76 -30.00 -8.71
C ALA A 4 35.35 -29.14 -7.50
N PHE A 5 36.31 -28.62 -6.71
CA PHE A 5 36.02 -27.79 -5.54
C PHE A 5 35.64 -26.34 -5.89
N LEU A 6 36.04 -25.85 -7.07
CA LEU A 6 35.69 -24.49 -7.52
C LEU A 6 34.25 -24.38 -8.02
N PHE A 7 33.65 -25.48 -8.49
CA PHE A 7 32.25 -25.48 -8.91
C PHE A 7 31.26 -25.51 -7.73
N LEU A 8 31.66 -26.07 -6.59
CA LEU A 8 30.82 -26.11 -5.39
C LEU A 8 30.79 -24.75 -4.65
N ALA A 9 31.85 -23.96 -4.77
CA ALA A 9 31.94 -22.63 -4.16
C ALA A 9 31.06 -21.58 -4.87
N VAL A 10 30.78 -21.74 -6.17
CA VAL A 10 29.91 -20.83 -6.93
C VAL A 10 28.43 -21.13 -6.69
N LEU A 11 28.06 -22.36 -6.31
CA LEU A 11 26.69 -22.74 -5.99
C LEU A 11 26.21 -22.18 -4.63
N LEU A 12 27.14 -21.75 -3.76
CA LEU A 12 26.82 -21.30 -2.41
C LEU A 12 26.48 -19.79 -2.29
N PHE A 13 26.57 -19.02 -3.38
CA PHE A 13 26.36 -17.56 -3.35
C PHE A 13 25.07 -17.07 -4.02
N ALA A 14 24.20 -17.97 -4.48
CA ALA A 14 22.82 -17.62 -4.81
C ALA A 14 21.97 -17.68 -3.53
N ILE A 15 22.31 -16.87 -2.53
CA ILE A 15 21.34 -16.49 -1.50
C ILE A 15 20.38 -15.55 -2.23
N ILE A 16 19.33 -16.12 -2.83
CA ILE A 16 18.16 -15.33 -3.16
C ILE A 16 17.53 -15.02 -1.81
N THR A 17 17.98 -13.94 -1.18
CA THR A 17 17.19 -13.32 -0.13
C THR A 17 15.97 -12.79 -0.86
N GLU A 18 14.92 -13.60 -0.94
CA GLU A 18 13.58 -13.05 -1.04
C GLU A 18 13.38 -12.27 0.26
N ALA A 19 13.84 -11.02 0.25
CA ALA A 19 13.27 -10.03 1.12
C ALA A 19 11.82 -9.92 0.66
N THR A 20 10.96 -10.76 1.24
CA THR A 20 9.56 -10.41 1.40
C THR A 20 9.59 -9.19 2.31
N ALA A 21 9.85 -8.03 1.72
CA ALA A 21 9.56 -6.77 2.34
C ALA A 21 8.03 -6.77 2.45
N ALA A 22 7.54 -7.27 3.58
CA ALA A 22 6.27 -6.82 4.11
C ALA A 22 6.41 -5.32 4.15
N SER A 23 5.77 -4.66 3.20
CA SER A 23 5.82 -3.22 3.05
C SER A 23 5.19 -2.63 4.29
N VAL A 24 6.04 -2.00 5.10
CA VAL A 24 5.63 -1.43 6.38
C VAL A 24 4.85 -0.16 6.08
N PHE A 25 3.58 -0.31 5.74
CA PHE A 25 2.61 0.75 5.98
C PHE A 25 2.36 0.84 7.47
N ILE A 26 2.45 2.04 8.01
CA ILE A 26 2.20 2.27 9.43
C ILE A 26 0.78 2.81 9.55
N GLY A 27 -0.14 1.97 10.05
CA GLY A 27 -1.55 2.31 10.22
C GLY A 27 -2.45 1.07 10.25
N PRO A 28 -3.78 1.25 10.35
CA PRO A 28 -4.48 2.53 10.38
C PRO A 28 -4.25 3.29 11.70
N HIS A 29 -4.14 4.61 11.61
CA HIS A 29 -4.04 5.51 12.77
C HIS A 29 -5.27 6.40 12.89
N PRO A 30 -5.81 6.59 14.12
CA PRO A 30 -6.88 7.54 14.34
C PRO A 30 -6.41 8.97 14.03
N MET A 31 -7.33 9.86 13.68
CA MET A 31 -7.00 11.27 13.39
C MET A 31 -6.40 12.03 14.59
N THR A 32 -6.56 11.50 15.80
CA THR A 32 -5.97 12.02 17.05
C THR A 32 -4.57 11.47 17.34
N TYR A 33 -3.98 10.67 16.44
CA TYR A 33 -2.63 10.19 16.60
C TYR A 33 -1.62 11.30 16.29
N GLU A 34 -0.80 11.64 17.29
CA GLU A 34 0.15 12.77 17.25
C GLU A 34 1.56 12.36 16.81
N GLY A 35 1.76 11.15 16.29
CA GLY A 35 3.09 10.74 15.81
C GLY A 35 3.51 11.49 14.55
N THR A 36 4.79 11.84 14.49
CA THR A 36 5.39 12.49 13.32
C THR A 36 5.40 11.55 12.12
N THR A 37 5.13 12.08 10.93
CA THR A 37 5.28 11.31 9.69
C THR A 37 6.74 10.92 9.53
N PRO A 38 7.06 9.62 9.38
CA PRO A 38 8.45 9.18 9.18
C PRO A 38 9.05 9.77 7.91
N ASP A 39 10.38 9.97 7.92
CA ASP A 39 11.10 10.46 6.74
C ASP A 39 10.89 9.51 5.55
N GLY A 40 10.55 10.10 4.39
CA GLY A 40 10.26 9.37 3.17
C GLY A 40 8.84 8.81 3.08
N TYR A 41 7.98 9.03 4.09
CA TYR A 41 6.58 8.60 4.06
C TYR A 41 5.62 9.77 3.81
N SER A 42 4.52 9.47 3.14
CA SER A 42 3.36 10.31 2.94
C SER A 42 2.27 9.93 3.94
N LYS A 43 1.65 10.94 4.57
CA LYS A 43 0.42 10.76 5.35
C LYS A 43 -0.78 10.65 4.41
N VAL A 44 -1.29 9.43 4.23
CA VAL A 44 -2.43 9.15 3.36
C VAL A 44 -3.69 9.06 4.20
N VAL A 45 -4.57 10.05 4.06
CA VAL A 45 -5.88 10.08 4.71
C VAL A 45 -6.82 9.15 3.97
N VAL A 46 -7.54 8.33 4.72
CA VAL A 46 -8.54 7.42 4.20
C VAL A 46 -9.90 7.84 4.74
N THR A 47 -10.86 8.03 3.84
CA THR A 47 -12.25 8.33 4.19
C THR A 47 -13.18 7.25 3.63
N SER A 48 -14.17 6.86 4.42
CA SER A 48 -15.19 5.88 4.02
C SER A 48 -16.58 6.52 4.07
N ASN A 49 -17.44 6.17 3.12
CA ASN A 49 -18.86 6.55 3.15
C ASN A 49 -19.52 6.00 4.45
N PRO A 50 -20.26 6.84 5.22
CA PRO A 50 -21.02 6.44 6.41
C PRO A 50 -21.91 5.19 6.29
N GLU A 51 -22.36 4.86 5.08
CA GLU A 51 -23.23 3.71 4.83
C GLU A 51 -22.48 2.38 4.65
N TYR A 52 -21.15 2.35 4.85
CA TYR A 52 -20.33 1.24 4.35
C TYR A 52 -19.25 0.65 5.29
N THR A 53 -19.10 -0.68 5.25
CA THR A 53 -18.15 -1.49 6.03
C THR A 53 -17.22 -2.37 5.17
N GLY A 54 -15.90 -2.14 5.19
CA GLY A 54 -14.90 -3.19 4.86
C GLY A 54 -14.20 -3.18 3.49
N GLY A 55 -14.08 -2.04 2.84
CA GLY A 55 -13.58 -1.90 1.46
C GLY A 55 -12.07 -1.84 1.45
N TRP A 56 -11.45 -2.20 0.34
CA TRP A 56 -9.98 -2.24 0.29
C TRP A 56 -9.43 -2.02 -1.12
N ILE A 57 -8.17 -1.63 -1.16
CA ILE A 57 -7.37 -1.48 -2.38
C ILE A 57 -5.97 -2.05 -2.14
N GLU A 58 -5.47 -2.80 -3.11
CA GLU A 58 -4.08 -3.23 -3.16
C GLU A 58 -3.29 -2.29 -4.07
N LEU A 59 -2.22 -1.74 -3.51
CA LEU A 59 -1.23 -0.94 -4.20
C LEU A 59 0.05 -1.76 -4.30
N THR A 60 0.73 -1.72 -5.43
CA THR A 60 2.03 -2.36 -5.62
C THR A 60 3.06 -1.30 -5.97
N SER A 61 4.12 -1.18 -5.18
CA SER A 61 5.23 -0.25 -5.46
C SER A 61 6.02 -0.69 -6.68
N GLU A 62 6.81 0.21 -7.26
CA GLU A 62 7.74 -0.12 -8.36
C GLU A 62 8.73 -1.24 -8.00
N THR A 63 9.07 -1.38 -6.71
CA THR A 63 9.93 -2.45 -6.19
C THR A 63 9.20 -3.78 -5.93
N GLY A 64 7.90 -3.86 -6.22
CA GLY A 64 7.08 -5.07 -6.04
C GLY A 64 6.45 -5.23 -4.65
N GLY A 65 6.59 -4.24 -3.76
CA GLY A 65 5.98 -4.26 -2.43
C GLY A 65 4.47 -4.07 -2.49
N LYS A 66 3.72 -5.06 -2.02
CA LYS A 66 2.25 -5.11 -2.06
C LYS A 66 1.62 -4.65 -0.76
N ASN A 67 0.56 -3.87 -0.90
CA ASN A 67 0.23 -2.89 0.09
C ASN A 67 -1.28 -2.69 0.13
N MET A 68 -1.94 -3.29 1.13
CA MET A 68 -3.40 -3.28 1.22
C MET A 68 -3.89 -2.19 2.18
N ILE A 69 -4.67 -1.25 1.65
CA ILE A 69 -5.28 -0.16 2.42
C ILE A 69 -6.78 -0.44 2.55
N HIS A 70 -7.27 -0.38 3.78
CA HIS A 70 -8.67 -0.63 4.09
C HIS A 70 -9.43 0.69 4.35
N GLY A 71 -10.73 0.67 4.06
CA GLY A 71 -11.77 1.63 4.45
C GLY A 71 -12.92 0.93 5.18
N SER A 72 -13.45 1.46 6.29
CA SER A 72 -14.50 0.82 7.09
C SER A 72 -15.09 1.73 8.16
N VAL A 73 -16.38 2.08 8.08
CA VAL A 73 -17.04 2.94 9.08
C VAL A 73 -17.40 2.27 10.39
N THR A 74 -17.28 0.94 10.50
CA THR A 74 -17.60 0.19 11.73
C THR A 74 -16.75 0.63 12.91
N TYR A 75 -15.52 1.05 12.65
CA TYR A 75 -14.56 1.42 13.69
C TYR A 75 -14.29 2.92 13.68
N MET A 76 -14.06 3.51 12.50
CA MET A 76 -13.78 4.94 12.31
C MET A 76 -14.24 5.36 10.91
N ASN A 77 -14.71 6.57 10.66
CA ASN A 77 -15.04 6.98 9.28
C ASN A 77 -13.86 7.63 8.55
N ILE A 78 -12.87 8.11 9.31
CA ILE A 78 -11.66 8.77 8.81
C ILE A 78 -10.46 8.31 9.64
N TRP A 79 -9.39 7.90 8.97
CA TRP A 79 -8.09 7.57 9.56
C TRP A 79 -6.98 7.90 8.57
N PHE A 80 -5.74 7.56 8.91
CA PHE A 80 -4.64 7.63 7.96
C PHE A 80 -3.65 6.48 8.09
N TYR A 81 -2.85 6.31 7.05
CA TYR A 81 -1.65 5.48 7.02
C TYR A 81 -0.44 6.36 6.72
N PHE A 82 0.72 5.98 7.24
CA PHE A 82 1.98 6.39 6.66
C PHE A 82 2.38 5.39 5.57
N VAL A 83 2.42 5.88 4.34
CA VAL A 83 2.72 5.13 3.11
C VAL A 83 4.06 5.64 2.59
N PRO A 84 5.06 4.81 2.22
CA PRO A 84 6.26 5.32 1.57
C PRO A 84 5.89 6.20 0.38
N SER A 85 6.62 7.29 0.20
CA SER A 85 6.37 8.20 -0.91
C SER A 85 6.86 7.56 -2.20
N GLY A 86 6.08 7.67 -3.27
CA GLY A 86 6.41 7.08 -4.56
C GLY A 86 5.18 6.74 -5.39
N ASN A 87 5.44 6.10 -6.53
CA ASN A 87 4.42 5.60 -7.45
C ASN A 87 3.99 4.19 -7.07
N TYR A 88 2.70 3.93 -7.24
CA TYR A 88 2.06 2.65 -6.96
C TYR A 88 1.11 2.30 -8.09
N THR A 89 1.16 1.05 -8.54
CA THR A 89 0.14 0.50 -9.44
C THR A 89 -0.99 -0.08 -8.60
N VAL A 90 -2.23 0.24 -8.93
CA VAL A 90 -3.40 -0.43 -8.36
C VAL A 90 -3.48 -1.82 -8.95
N THR A 91 -3.27 -2.85 -8.13
CA THR A 91 -3.21 -4.24 -8.61
C THR A 91 -4.45 -5.04 -8.28
N ASP A 92 -5.19 -4.63 -7.26
CA ASP A 92 -6.45 -5.28 -6.88
C ASP A 92 -7.31 -4.33 -6.02
N MET A 93 -8.61 -4.60 -5.92
CA MET A 93 -9.55 -3.82 -5.09
C MET A 93 -10.86 -4.55 -4.87
N SER A 94 -11.58 -4.20 -3.81
CA SER A 94 -12.90 -4.76 -3.52
C SER A 94 -13.93 -4.49 -4.63
N ASP A 95 -14.59 -5.55 -5.12
CA ASP A 95 -15.52 -5.52 -6.26
C ASP A 95 -16.83 -4.77 -6.02
N ASP A 96 -17.20 -4.54 -4.77
CA ASP A 96 -18.41 -3.82 -4.37
C ASP A 96 -18.17 -2.31 -4.19
N HIS A 97 -16.95 -1.83 -4.48
CA HIS A 97 -16.51 -0.46 -4.19
C HIS A 97 -16.01 0.32 -5.40
N THR A 98 -16.23 1.62 -5.32
CA THR A 98 -15.48 2.63 -6.07
C THR A 98 -14.44 3.25 -5.15
N VAL A 99 -13.21 3.37 -5.64
CA VAL A 99 -12.10 3.99 -4.91
C VAL A 99 -11.67 5.24 -5.67
N THR A 100 -11.43 6.32 -4.94
CA THR A 100 -10.88 7.56 -5.48
C THR A 100 -9.55 7.86 -4.82
N ILE A 101 -8.54 8.29 -5.59
CA ILE A 101 -7.22 8.65 -5.05
C ILE A 101 -6.88 10.08 -5.45
N ASN A 102 -6.44 10.88 -4.49
CA ASN A 102 -6.03 12.30 -4.64
C ASN A 102 -7.03 13.18 -5.40
N GLY A 103 -8.32 12.82 -5.38
CA GLY A 103 -9.38 13.56 -6.06
C GLY A 103 -9.46 13.32 -7.58
N TYR A 104 -8.68 12.41 -8.16
CA TYR A 104 -8.66 12.13 -9.61
C TYR A 104 -9.91 11.41 -10.15
N GLY A 105 -10.92 11.18 -9.32
CA GLY A 105 -12.09 10.37 -9.67
C GLY A 105 -11.86 8.88 -9.40
N GLN A 106 -12.71 8.03 -9.99
CA GLN A 106 -12.69 6.60 -9.75
C GLN A 106 -11.44 5.96 -10.38
N ILE A 107 -10.70 5.23 -9.55
CA ILE A 107 -9.51 4.49 -9.93
C ILE A 107 -9.88 3.06 -10.32
N SER A 108 -9.15 2.50 -11.28
CA SER A 108 -9.27 1.11 -11.75
C SER A 108 -7.96 0.36 -11.59
N ILE A 109 -8.02 -0.97 -11.57
CA ILE A 109 -6.84 -1.84 -11.64
C ILE A 109 -6.00 -1.47 -12.88
N GLY A 110 -4.69 -1.41 -12.69
CA GLY A 110 -3.70 -0.99 -13.68
C GLY A 110 -3.40 0.52 -13.68
N ASN A 111 -4.16 1.34 -12.95
CA ASN A 111 -3.82 2.76 -12.81
C ASN A 111 -2.58 2.94 -11.92
N VAL A 112 -1.77 3.94 -12.25
CA VAL A 112 -0.62 4.36 -11.44
C VAL A 112 -1.01 5.61 -10.65
N VAL A 113 -0.77 5.58 -9.35
CA VAL A 113 -1.03 6.69 -8.43
C VAL A 113 0.24 7.05 -7.67
N THR A 114 0.35 8.30 -7.22
CA THR A 114 1.56 8.79 -6.56
C THR A 114 1.27 9.49 -5.24
N PHE A 115 2.09 9.19 -4.23
CA PHE A 115 2.07 9.86 -2.94
C PHE A 115 3.42 10.55 -2.70
N TYR A 116 3.44 11.89 -2.61
CA TYR A 116 4.69 12.65 -2.44
C TYR A 116 4.80 13.35 -1.08
N ASN A 117 3.73 14.03 -0.66
CA ASN A 117 3.69 14.75 0.61
C ASN A 117 2.31 14.63 1.25
N GLY A 118 1.78 13.41 1.21
CA GLY A 118 0.43 13.06 1.61
C GLY A 118 -0.43 12.57 0.46
N GLY A 119 -1.63 12.13 0.81
CA GLY A 119 -2.60 11.64 -0.14
C GLY A 119 -3.98 11.48 0.49
N HIS A 120 -4.96 11.24 -0.37
CA HIS A 120 -6.32 10.93 0.06
C HIS A 120 -6.86 9.74 -0.71
N ILE A 121 -7.42 8.77 0.00
CA ILE A 121 -8.16 7.64 -0.57
C ILE A 121 -9.58 7.68 -0.05
N GLY A 122 -10.55 7.80 -0.96
CA GLY A 122 -11.97 7.79 -0.63
C GLY A 122 -12.64 6.51 -1.11
N PHE A 123 -13.35 5.82 -0.22
CA PHE A 123 -14.15 4.64 -0.52
C PHE A 123 -15.64 4.97 -0.58
N LYS A 124 -16.33 4.52 -1.63
CA LYS A 124 -17.80 4.60 -1.77
C LYS A 124 -18.34 3.29 -2.34
N THR A 125 -19.54 2.90 -1.94
CA THR A 125 -20.25 1.75 -2.52
C THR A 125 -20.51 1.99 -4.01
N LYS A 126 -20.46 0.94 -4.83
CA LYS A 126 -20.97 1.01 -6.21
C LYS A 126 -22.48 1.18 -6.18
N ASN A 127 -22.99 2.20 -6.88
CA ASN A 127 -24.43 2.39 -7.10
C ASN A 127 -24.97 1.36 -8.09
#